data_AF-A0A929QUG7-F1
#
_entry.id   AF-A0A929QUG7-F1
#
_cell.length_a   1.000
_cell.length_b   1.000
_cell.length_c   1.000
_cell.angle_alpha   90.00
_cell.angle_beta   90.00
_cell.angle_gamma   90.00
#
_symmetry.space_group_name_H-M   'P 1'
#
loop_
_entity.id
_entity.type
_entity.pdbx_description
1 polymer ?
#
loop_
_entity_poly.entity_id
_entity_poly.type
_entity_poly.pdbx_seq_one_letter_code
_entity_poly.pdbx_strand_id
1 'polypeptide(L)'
;VQTMARDNFRVIVLTLGNSESAQSYHDSKKLLDYVYGTYQLKRVISTGDSVTQITQLLAHDGEPEQVQAYYGENLDLAIPIVDTTPRIDYLFEPDSNLVTAIDNGWNIQAPQAGGQAIGQVQAVIKQHAMQFLPTSKTNRVSVKLSHDIKEAGFMTKFWRGLGRFFSGLAEGIRQFFTRLFN
;
A
#
# COMPACT_ATOMS: atom_id res chain seq x y z
N VAL A 1 -0.99 33.42 10.89
CA VAL A 1 -0.44 32.10 10.53
C VAL A 1 1.01 32.06 10.94
N GLN A 2 1.43 31.00 11.64
CA GLN A 2 2.83 30.77 11.98
C GLN A 2 3.26 29.38 11.49
N THR A 3 4.52 29.25 11.14
CA THR A 3 5.10 27.95 10.79
C THR A 3 6.43 27.78 11.50
N MET A 4 6.69 26.57 11.97
CA MET A 4 7.94 26.18 12.59
C MET A 4 8.31 24.79 12.08
N ALA A 5 9.61 24.53 11.90
CA ALA A 5 10.14 23.22 11.60
C ALA A 5 11.15 22.81 12.67
N ARG A 6 11.01 21.60 13.21
CA ARG A 6 11.93 20.96 14.14
C ARG A 6 12.08 19.50 13.73
N ASP A 7 13.30 18.99 13.66
CA ASP A 7 13.60 17.57 13.36
C ASP A 7 12.91 17.03 12.09
N ASN A 8 12.93 17.82 11.01
CA ASN A 8 12.25 17.52 9.73
C ASN A 8 10.71 17.41 9.82
N PHE A 9 10.12 17.73 10.98
CA PHE A 9 8.68 17.86 11.18
C PHE A 9 8.29 19.34 11.13
N ARG A 10 7.51 19.72 10.11
CA ARG A 10 7.01 21.10 9.95
C ARG A 10 5.55 21.17 10.35
N VAL A 11 5.24 22.13 11.21
CA VAL A 11 3.89 22.41 11.70
C VAL A 11 3.46 23.80 11.24
N ILE A 12 2.21 23.92 10.81
CA ILE A 12 1.58 25.19 10.43
C ILE A 12 0.42 25.41 11.41
N VAL A 13 0.44 26.54 12.10
CA VAL A 13 -0.58 26.93 13.08
C VAL A 13 -1.32 28.17 12.58
N LEU A 14 -2.65 28.08 12.57
CA LEU A 14 -3.55 29.18 12.23
C LEU A 14 -4.40 29.51 13.47
N THR A 15 -4.14 30.67 14.06
CA THR A 15 -4.98 31.27 15.11
C THR A 15 -5.87 32.34 14.46
N LEU A 16 -7.18 32.26 14.66
CA LEU A 16 -8.17 33.23 14.16
C LEU A 16 -8.90 33.88 15.34
N GLY A 17 -9.32 35.14 15.20
CA GLY A 17 -10.21 35.81 16.17
C GLY A 17 -9.54 36.50 17.36
N ASN A 18 -8.21 36.57 17.40
CA ASN A 18 -7.50 37.31 18.46
C ASN A 18 -7.46 38.81 18.15
N SER A 19 -7.85 39.64 19.12
CA SER A 19 -7.83 41.11 19.02
C SER A 19 -6.43 41.70 19.16
N GLU A 20 -5.50 41.00 19.82
CA GLU A 20 -4.12 41.42 20.01
C GLU A 20 -3.10 40.49 19.33
N SER A 21 -2.09 41.10 18.73
CA SER A 21 -0.99 40.41 18.03
C SER A 21 -0.10 39.61 18.99
N ALA A 22 0.16 40.14 20.19
CA ALA A 22 0.94 39.48 21.23
C ALA A 22 0.26 38.19 21.73
N GLN A 23 -1.06 38.23 21.91
CA GLN A 23 -1.85 37.07 22.32
C GLN A 23 -1.85 35.99 21.22
N SER A 24 -2.03 36.38 19.96
CA SER A 24 -1.91 35.47 18.80
C SER A 24 -0.57 34.74 18.74
N TYR A 25 0.52 35.44 19.06
CA TYR A 25 1.86 34.84 19.10
C TYR A 25 1.99 33.83 20.24
N HIS A 26 1.56 34.20 21.44
CA HIS A 26 1.63 33.34 22.61
C HIS A 26 0.76 32.08 22.45
N ASP A 27 -0.43 32.20 21.88
CA ASP A 27 -1.32 31.07 21.62
C ASP A 27 -0.75 30.14 20.55
N SER A 28 -0.18 30.71 19.47
CA SER A 28 0.51 29.92 18.44
C SER A 28 1.69 29.16 19.01
N LYS A 29 2.48 29.78 19.90
CA LYS A 29 3.61 29.13 20.57
C LYS A 29 3.16 27.95 21.43
N LYS A 30 2.10 28.12 22.25
CA LYS A 30 1.54 27.04 23.06
C LYS A 30 1.07 25.85 22.22
N LEU A 31 0.42 26.12 21.08
CA LEU A 31 -0.02 25.07 20.16
C LEU A 31 1.17 24.34 19.52
N LEU A 32 2.21 25.07 19.11
CA LEU A 32 3.43 24.46 18.59
C LEU A 32 4.12 23.60 19.64
N ASP A 33 4.29 24.11 20.87
CA ASP A 33 4.91 23.37 21.98
C ASP A 33 4.10 22.10 22.31
N TYR A 34 2.77 22.17 22.29
CA TYR A 34 1.90 21.00 22.46
C TYR A 34 2.10 19.96 21.34
N VAL A 35 2.09 20.40 20.07
CA VAL A 35 2.24 19.48 18.93
C VAL A 35 3.59 18.77 18.98
N TYR A 36 4.69 19.50 19.20
CA TYR A 36 6.02 18.89 19.29
C TYR A 36 6.24 18.05 20.56
N GLY A 37 5.49 18.30 21.64
CA GLY A 37 5.51 17.46 22.84
C GLY A 37 4.65 16.21 22.74
N THR A 38 3.68 16.18 21.83
CA THR A 38 2.68 15.10 21.72
C THR A 38 2.88 14.23 20.49
N TYR A 39 3.46 14.77 19.41
CA TYR A 39 3.59 14.08 18.12
C TYR A 39 5.03 14.09 17.63
N GLN A 40 5.39 13.00 16.95
CA GLN A 40 6.64 12.88 16.22
C GLN A 40 6.38 12.43 14.79
N LEU A 41 7.23 12.89 13.87
CA LEU A 41 7.22 12.40 12.49
C LEU A 41 7.95 11.06 12.44
N LYS A 42 7.25 10.00 12.02
CA LYS A 42 7.83 8.67 11.85
C LYS A 42 7.68 8.20 10.42
N ARG A 43 8.76 7.66 9.86
CA ARG A 43 8.71 6.92 8.59
C ARG A 43 8.07 5.56 8.82
N VAL A 44 6.98 5.30 8.11
CA VAL A 44 6.21 4.05 8.22
C VAL A 44 6.36 3.18 6.97
N ILE A 45 6.65 3.80 5.83
CA ILE A 45 6.95 3.12 4.56
C ILE A 45 8.16 3.80 3.94
N SER A 46 9.11 3.01 3.42
CA SER A 46 10.22 3.52 2.63
C SER A 46 10.06 3.14 1.16
N THR A 47 10.49 4.04 0.28
CA THR A 47 10.58 3.78 -1.16
C THR A 47 11.53 2.63 -1.42
N GLY A 48 11.15 1.73 -2.33
CA GLY A 48 11.94 0.54 -2.65
C GLY A 48 11.84 -0.59 -1.64
N ASP A 49 11.08 -0.45 -0.55
CA ASP A 49 10.75 -1.59 0.31
C ASP A 49 9.70 -2.47 -0.39
N SER A 50 9.80 -3.79 -0.21
CA SER A 50 8.81 -4.75 -0.73
C SER A 50 7.47 -4.59 -0.02
N VAL A 51 6.37 -4.69 -0.78
CA VAL A 51 5.02 -4.55 -0.22
C VAL A 51 4.61 -5.83 0.51
N THR A 52 4.66 -5.82 1.84
CA THR A 52 4.41 -7.00 2.68
C THR A 52 2.93 -7.42 2.74
N GLN A 53 2.01 -6.54 2.34
CA GLN A 53 0.56 -6.78 2.33
C GLN A 53 0.12 -7.58 1.09
N ILE A 54 1.01 -7.73 0.10
CA ILE A 54 0.79 -8.54 -1.09
C ILE A 54 1.57 -9.83 -0.89
N THR A 55 0.87 -10.88 -0.46
CA THR A 55 1.48 -12.21 -0.27
C THR A 55 1.86 -12.86 -1.59
N GLN A 56 1.05 -12.65 -2.62
CA GLN A 56 1.23 -13.23 -3.94
C GLN A 56 0.70 -12.28 -5.02
N LEU A 57 1.54 -11.98 -6.01
CA LEU A 57 1.17 -11.27 -7.23
C LEU A 57 1.59 -12.12 -8.42
N LEU A 58 0.60 -12.59 -9.18
CA LEU A 58 0.80 -13.41 -10.37
C LEU A 58 0.57 -12.59 -11.64
N ALA A 59 1.38 -12.81 -12.68
CA ALA A 59 1.18 -12.23 -13.99
C ALA A 59 0.34 -13.17 -14.87
N HIS A 60 -0.92 -12.80 -15.12
CA HIS A 60 -1.74 -13.49 -16.10
C HIS A 60 -1.13 -13.31 -17.49
N ASP A 61 -0.94 -14.43 -18.19
CA ASP A 61 -0.34 -14.43 -19.52
C ASP A 61 1.03 -13.74 -19.59
N GLY A 62 1.72 -13.60 -18.45
CA GLY A 62 2.99 -12.90 -18.35
C GLY A 62 4.17 -13.81 -18.04
N GLU A 63 5.37 -13.30 -18.34
CA GLU A 63 6.65 -13.87 -17.94
C GLU A 63 7.53 -12.77 -17.31
N PRO A 64 7.98 -12.94 -16.05
CA PRO A 64 7.80 -14.10 -15.18
C PRO A 64 6.39 -14.21 -14.56
N GLU A 65 6.01 -15.41 -14.13
CA GLU A 65 4.67 -15.69 -13.57
C GLU A 65 4.45 -15.05 -12.20
N GLN A 66 5.49 -14.99 -11.37
CA GLN A 66 5.42 -14.35 -10.06
C GLN A 66 6.16 -13.02 -10.12
N VAL A 67 5.49 -11.97 -9.66
CA VAL A 67 6.00 -10.61 -9.74
C VAL A 67 6.08 -10.02 -8.35
N GLN A 68 7.07 -9.15 -8.14
CA GLN A 68 7.24 -8.43 -6.88
C GLN A 68 6.86 -6.97 -7.06
N ALA A 69 6.21 -6.43 -6.04
CA ALA A 69 5.80 -5.05 -5.98
C ALA A 69 6.51 -4.32 -4.82
N TYR A 70 6.77 -3.04 -5.03
CA TYR A 70 7.55 -2.18 -4.14
C TYR A 70 6.86 -0.85 -3.94
N TYR A 71 7.11 -0.20 -2.80
CA TYR A 71 6.59 1.15 -2.57
C TYR A 71 7.33 2.17 -3.45
N GLY A 72 6.57 3.01 -4.14
CA GLY A 72 7.11 4.03 -5.04
C GLY A 72 7.58 5.31 -4.36
N GLU A 73 7.19 5.52 -3.10
CA GLU A 73 7.45 6.73 -2.32
C GLU A 73 7.62 6.41 -0.83
N ASN A 74 8.26 7.32 -0.09
CA ASN A 74 8.28 7.27 1.38
C ASN A 74 6.93 7.75 1.94
N LEU A 75 6.46 7.12 3.03
CA LEU A 75 5.38 7.64 3.85
C LEU A 75 5.89 8.02 5.23
N ASP A 76 5.81 9.31 5.52
CA ASP A 76 6.07 9.87 6.84
C ASP A 76 4.74 10.29 7.46
N LEU A 77 4.42 9.76 8.65
CA LEU A 77 3.19 10.10 9.38
C LEU A 77 3.54 10.77 10.71
N ALA A 78 2.77 11.81 11.04
CA ALA A 78 2.77 12.38 12.38
C ALA A 78 1.99 11.44 13.31
N ILE A 79 2.69 10.78 14.22
CA ILE A 79 2.12 9.81 15.16
C ILE A 79 2.25 10.34 16.59
N PRO A 80 1.29 10.02 17.48
CA PRO A 80 1.39 10.40 18.89
C PRO A 80 2.58 9.69 19.54
N ILE A 81 3.29 10.42 20.40
CA ILE A 81 4.34 9.90 21.27
C ILE A 81 3.62 9.20 22.41
N VAL A 82 3.64 7.86 22.37
CA VAL A 82 3.04 6.99 23.39
C VAL A 82 4.04 5.91 23.77
N ASP A 83 3.92 5.35 24.96
CA ASP A 83 4.84 4.33 25.49
C ASP A 83 4.82 3.01 24.71
N THR A 84 3.78 2.80 23.88
CA THR A 84 3.63 1.60 23.04
C THR A 84 3.68 1.98 21.57
N THR A 85 4.26 1.12 20.72
CA THR A 85 4.30 1.42 19.28
C THR A 85 2.87 1.48 18.74
N PRO A 86 2.43 2.61 18.14
CA PRO A 86 1.08 2.74 17.62
C PRO A 86 0.83 1.69 16.54
N ARG A 87 -0.33 1.03 16.61
CA ARG A 87 -0.73 0.01 15.63
C ARG A 87 -1.21 0.69 14.36
N ILE A 88 -0.44 0.48 13.30
CA ILE A 88 -0.74 0.97 11.95
C ILE A 88 -1.14 -0.25 11.12
N ASP A 89 -2.35 -0.21 10.59
CA ASP A 89 -2.80 -1.16 9.56
C ASP A 89 -2.42 -0.62 8.19
N TYR A 90 -2.16 -1.53 7.26
CA TYR A 90 -1.88 -1.20 5.88
C TYR A 90 -2.88 -1.93 4.99
N LEU A 91 -3.64 -1.17 4.23
CA LEU A 91 -4.64 -1.70 3.30
C LEU A 91 -4.15 -1.47 1.87
N PHE A 92 -4.06 -2.55 1.09
CA PHE A 92 -3.76 -2.44 -0.34
C PHE A 92 -5.05 -2.17 -1.12
N GLU A 93 -5.06 -1.06 -1.86
CA GLU A 93 -6.11 -0.62 -2.79
C GLU A 93 -5.58 -0.83 -4.23
N PRO A 94 -5.95 -1.93 -4.91
CA PRO A 94 -5.48 -2.22 -6.28
C PRO A 94 -6.08 -1.25 -7.30
N ASP A 95 -5.38 -1.02 -8.42
CA ASP A 95 -5.99 -0.46 -9.63
C ASP A 95 -6.80 -1.57 -10.32
N SER A 96 -8.14 -1.46 -10.26
CA SER A 96 -9.06 -2.47 -10.80
C SER A 96 -8.91 -2.71 -12.30
N ASN A 97 -8.29 -1.81 -13.04
CA ASN A 97 -8.07 -1.99 -14.48
C ASN A 97 -6.84 -2.88 -14.77
N LEU A 98 -5.92 -2.99 -13.82
CA LEU A 98 -4.65 -3.69 -14.00
C LEU A 98 -4.58 -4.95 -13.15
N VAL A 99 -5.15 -4.89 -11.95
CA VAL A 99 -5.02 -5.91 -10.91
C VAL A 99 -6.40 -6.41 -10.49
N THR A 100 -6.55 -7.74 -10.51
CA THR A 100 -7.77 -8.43 -10.10
C THR A 100 -7.48 -9.35 -8.91
N ALA A 101 -8.42 -9.44 -7.98
CA ALA A 101 -8.32 -10.37 -6.84
C ALA A 101 -8.43 -11.83 -7.31
N ILE A 102 -7.64 -12.70 -6.70
CA ILE A 102 -7.71 -14.16 -6.84
C ILE A 102 -7.72 -14.80 -5.46
N ASP A 103 -8.08 -16.08 -5.36
CA ASP A 103 -8.32 -16.78 -4.09
C ASP A 103 -7.21 -16.59 -3.03
N ASN A 104 -5.94 -16.52 -3.45
CA ASN A 104 -4.78 -16.40 -2.55
C ASN A 104 -3.88 -15.19 -2.83
N GLY A 105 -4.38 -14.16 -3.49
CA GLY A 105 -3.58 -12.97 -3.77
C GLY A 105 -4.15 -12.11 -4.89
N TRP A 106 -3.24 -11.62 -5.73
CA TRP A 106 -3.57 -10.68 -6.79
C TRP A 106 -3.03 -11.18 -8.13
N ASN A 107 -3.76 -10.87 -9.19
CA ASN A 107 -3.40 -11.19 -10.55
C ASN A 107 -3.28 -9.91 -11.37
N ILE A 108 -2.20 -9.75 -12.12
CA ILE A 108 -1.95 -8.59 -12.98
C ILE A 108 -1.89 -9.03 -14.44
N GLN A 109 -2.55 -8.29 -15.33
CA GLN A 109 -2.60 -8.63 -16.74
C GLN A 109 -1.34 -8.16 -17.49
N ALA A 110 -0.62 -9.04 -18.18
CA ALA A 110 0.48 -8.65 -19.06
C ALA A 110 -0.02 -7.99 -20.37
N PRO A 111 0.80 -7.19 -21.08
CA PRO A 111 2.14 -6.70 -20.69
C PRO A 111 2.07 -5.45 -19.80
N GLN A 112 3.02 -5.32 -18.86
CA GLN A 112 3.13 -4.15 -17.98
C GLN A 112 4.59 -3.72 -17.84
N ALA A 113 4.84 -2.41 -17.77
CA ALA A 113 6.19 -1.89 -17.60
C ALA A 113 6.64 -1.92 -16.13
N GLY A 114 7.92 -2.16 -15.90
CA GLY A 114 8.55 -1.97 -14.60
C GLY A 114 8.41 -0.52 -14.13
N GLY A 115 8.18 -0.33 -12.84
CA GLY A 115 7.91 0.99 -12.26
C GLY A 115 6.50 1.51 -12.49
N GLN A 116 5.65 0.81 -13.26
CA GLN A 116 4.24 1.15 -13.40
C GLN A 116 3.52 0.98 -12.06
N ALA A 117 2.65 1.93 -11.73
CA ALA A 117 1.82 1.87 -10.53
C ALA A 117 0.66 0.87 -10.74
N ILE A 118 0.47 -0.02 -9.77
CA ILE A 118 -0.55 -1.10 -9.81
C ILE A 118 -1.64 -0.93 -8.75
N GLY A 119 -1.55 0.14 -7.97
CA GLY A 119 -2.42 0.42 -6.85
C GLY A 119 -1.75 1.31 -5.83
N GLN A 120 -2.36 1.41 -4.65
CA GLN A 120 -1.86 2.20 -3.54
C GLN A 120 -1.98 1.41 -2.24
N VAL A 121 -1.12 1.70 -1.27
CA VAL A 121 -1.30 1.24 0.11
C VAL A 121 -1.71 2.42 0.96
N GLN A 122 -2.83 2.27 1.67
CA GLN A 122 -3.29 3.21 2.67
C GLN A 122 -2.84 2.76 4.06
N ALA A 123 -2.14 3.63 4.80
CA ALA A 123 -1.80 3.41 6.20
C ALA A 123 -2.90 3.97 7.11
N VAL A 124 -3.43 3.17 8.03
CA VAL A 124 -4.53 3.56 8.95
C VAL A 124 -4.10 3.37 10.39
N ILE A 125 -4.23 4.42 11.21
CA ILE A 125 -3.94 4.35 12.65
C ILE A 125 -5.24 3.95 13.36
N LYS A 126 -5.33 2.72 13.90
CA LYS A 126 -6.58 2.17 14.49
C LYS A 126 -7.22 3.07 15.56
N GLN A 127 -6.39 3.78 16.31
CA GLN A 127 -6.83 4.55 17.49
C GLN A 127 -7.20 5.99 17.18
N HIS A 128 -6.87 6.51 15.98
CA HIS A 128 -7.06 7.92 15.64
C HIS A 128 -7.42 8.07 14.16
N ALA A 129 -8.60 8.64 13.90
CA ALA A 129 -8.99 9.01 12.54
C ALA A 129 -8.08 10.14 12.04
N MET A 130 -7.29 9.87 11.00
CA MET A 130 -6.45 10.89 10.38
C MET A 130 -7.28 11.74 9.42
N GLN A 131 -7.26 13.05 9.62
CA GLN A 131 -7.87 14.02 8.72
C GLN A 131 -6.79 14.71 7.92
N PHE A 132 -6.94 14.70 6.60
CA PHE A 132 -6.03 15.34 5.66
C PHE A 132 -6.73 16.53 5.01
N LEU A 133 -5.96 17.57 4.73
CA LEU A 133 -6.46 18.65 3.88
C LEU A 133 -6.71 18.07 2.47
N PRO A 134 -7.78 18.49 1.77
CA PRO A 134 -8.10 17.97 0.43
C PRO A 134 -6.95 18.09 -0.58
N THR A 135 -6.05 19.06 -0.37
CA THR A 135 -4.92 19.38 -1.24
C THR A 135 -3.59 18.74 -0.79
N SER A 136 -3.58 17.98 0.31
CA SER A 136 -2.36 17.41 0.88
C SER A 136 -2.10 15.98 0.40
N LYS A 137 -0.82 15.57 0.39
CA LYS A 137 -0.46 14.15 0.23
C LYS A 137 -1.14 13.36 1.35
N THR A 138 -2.00 12.42 0.97
CA THR A 138 -2.77 11.59 1.91
C THR A 138 -1.89 10.52 2.57
N ASN A 139 -2.47 9.71 3.46
CA ASN A 139 -1.86 8.50 4.02
C ASN A 139 -1.69 7.35 3.01
N ARG A 140 -1.56 7.65 1.72
CA ARG A 140 -1.46 6.68 0.64
C ARG A 140 -0.11 6.76 -0.06
N VAL A 141 0.42 5.59 -0.41
CA VAL A 141 1.65 5.46 -1.20
C VAL A 141 1.39 4.59 -2.41
N SER A 142 1.92 5.01 -3.55
CA SER A 142 1.88 4.23 -4.79
C SER A 142 2.65 2.91 -4.65
N VAL A 143 2.05 1.82 -5.14
CA VAL A 143 2.71 0.52 -5.27
C VAL A 143 3.10 0.32 -6.72
N LYS A 144 4.35 -0.03 -6.98
CA LYS A 144 4.93 -0.15 -8.31
C LYS A 144 5.49 -1.55 -8.59
N LEU A 145 5.50 -1.93 -9.85
CA LEU A 145 6.17 -3.15 -10.32
C LEU A 145 7.70 -3.03 -10.23
N SER A 146 8.35 -4.15 -9.92
CA SER A 146 9.81 -4.23 -9.88
C SER A 146 10.49 -4.29 -11.24
N HIS A 147 9.84 -4.92 -12.22
CA HIS A 147 10.41 -5.15 -13.54
C HIS A 147 9.30 -5.27 -14.58
N ASP A 148 9.69 -5.26 -15.86
CA ASP A 148 8.79 -5.43 -16.98
C ASP A 148 8.19 -6.83 -16.99
N ILE A 149 6.87 -6.90 -17.10
CA ILE A 149 6.12 -8.13 -17.33
C ILE A 149 5.85 -8.21 -18.83
N LYS A 150 6.53 -9.14 -19.51
CA LYS A 150 6.30 -9.39 -20.94
C LYS A 150 5.17 -10.38 -21.13
N GLU A 151 4.50 -10.31 -22.26
CA GLU A 151 3.52 -11.35 -22.63
C GLU A 151 4.25 -12.69 -22.81
N ALA A 152 3.75 -13.71 -22.14
CA ALA A 152 4.24 -15.07 -22.28
C ALA A 152 4.00 -15.55 -23.71
N GLY A 153 4.98 -16.24 -24.29
CA GLY A 153 4.84 -16.82 -25.62
C GLY A 153 3.66 -17.80 -25.70
N PHE A 154 3.02 -17.88 -26.86
CA PHE A 154 1.89 -18.79 -27.13
C PHE A 154 2.16 -20.25 -26.71
N MET A 155 3.40 -20.73 -26.86
CA MET A 155 3.82 -22.06 -26.42
C MET A 155 3.71 -22.23 -24.90
N THR A 156 4.17 -21.25 -24.10
CA THR A 156 4.07 -21.27 -22.63
C THR A 156 2.60 -21.22 -22.18
N LYS A 157 1.76 -20.44 -22.87
CA LYS A 157 0.31 -20.39 -22.63
C LYS A 157 -0.35 -21.75 -22.90
N PHE A 158 0.03 -22.42 -23.98
CA PHE A 158 -0.49 -23.74 -24.36
C PHE A 158 -0.12 -24.83 -23.35
N TRP A 159 1.14 -24.91 -22.90
CA TRP A 159 1.58 -25.89 -21.90
C TRP A 159 0.91 -25.69 -20.53
N ARG A 160 0.74 -24.43 -20.08
CA ARG A 160 -0.02 -24.10 -18.84
C ARG A 160 -1.51 -24.44 -18.97
N GLY A 161 -2.08 -24.29 -20.16
CA GLY A 161 -3.44 -24.73 -20.46
C GLY A 161 -3.59 -26.25 -20.31
N LEU A 162 -2.75 -27.02 -20.98
CA LEU A 162 -2.77 -28.49 -20.94
C LEU A 162 -2.60 -29.07 -19.53
N GLY A 163 -1.69 -28.52 -18.72
CA GLY A 163 -1.49 -28.98 -17.34
C GLY A 163 -2.78 -28.96 -16.50
N ARG A 164 -3.62 -27.93 -16.66
CA ARG A 164 -4.93 -27.81 -15.98
C ARG A 164 -5.97 -28.82 -16.47
N PHE A 165 -5.91 -29.23 -17.73
CA PHE A 165 -6.79 -30.28 -18.26
C PHE A 165 -6.43 -31.67 -17.72
N PHE A 166 -5.12 -31.99 -17.59
CA PHE A 166 -4.70 -33.29 -17.06
C PHE A 166 -4.91 -33.43 -15.55
N SER A 167 -4.77 -32.35 -14.76
CA SER A 167 -5.10 -32.39 -13.33
C SER A 167 -6.60 -32.67 -13.10
N GLY A 168 -7.47 -32.02 -13.89
CA GLY A 168 -8.92 -32.25 -13.85
C GLY A 168 -9.31 -33.66 -14.29
N LEU A 169 -8.64 -34.22 -15.31
CA LEU A 169 -8.84 -35.63 -15.71
C LEU A 169 -8.36 -36.61 -14.64
N ALA A 170 -7.23 -36.36 -13.99
CA ALA A 170 -6.72 -37.22 -12.93
C ALA A 170 -7.64 -37.23 -11.69
N GLU A 171 -8.20 -36.08 -11.31
CA GLU A 171 -9.20 -35.98 -10.25
C GLU A 171 -10.53 -36.65 -10.65
N GLY A 172 -10.99 -36.46 -11.88
CA GLY A 172 -12.18 -37.13 -12.42
C GLY A 172 -12.05 -38.65 -12.45
N ILE A 173 -10.88 -39.17 -12.87
CA ILE A 173 -10.57 -40.61 -12.86
C ILE A 173 -10.51 -41.12 -11.41
N ARG A 174 -9.83 -40.41 -10.50
CA ARG A 174 -9.79 -40.79 -9.08
C ARG A 174 -11.19 -40.85 -8.47
N GLN A 175 -12.06 -39.87 -8.73
CA GLN A 175 -13.44 -39.88 -8.22
C GLN A 175 -14.29 -40.99 -8.84
N PHE A 176 -14.10 -41.28 -10.13
CA PHE A 176 -14.77 -42.40 -10.80
C PHE A 176 -14.37 -43.75 -10.17
N PHE A 177 -13.06 -44.01 -9.99
CA PHE A 177 -12.59 -45.24 -9.37
C PHE A 177 -13.00 -45.35 -7.89
N THR A 178 -13.00 -44.24 -7.15
CA THR A 178 -13.42 -44.26 -5.73
C THR A 178 -14.92 -44.53 -5.56
N ARG A 179 -15.77 -44.13 -6.52
CA ARG A 179 -17.21 -44.45 -6.54
C ARG A 179 -17.55 -45.83 -7.08
N LEU A 180 -16.64 -46.46 -7.82
CA LEU A 180 -16.85 -47.78 -8.43
C LEU A 180 -16.45 -48.93 -7.49
N PHE A 181 -15.61 -48.63 -6.50
CA PHE A 181 -15.11 -49.59 -5.51
C PHE A 181 -15.57 -49.30 -4.06
N ASN A 182 -16.65 -48.53 -3.89
CA ASN A 182 -17.35 -48.35 -2.61
C ASN A 182 -18.84 -48.63 -2.78
#